data_AF-A0A497JBS8-F1
#
_entry.id   AF-A0A497JBS8-F1
#
_cell.length_a   1.000
_cell.length_b   1.000
_cell.length_c   1.000
_cell.angle_alpha   90.00
_cell.angle_beta   90.00
_cell.angle_gamma   90.00
#
_symmetry.space_group_name_H-M   'P 1'
#
loop_
_entity.id
_entity.type
_entity.pdbx_description
1 polymer ?
#
loop_
_entity_poly.entity_id
_entity_poly.type
_entity_poly.pdbx_seq_one_letter_code
_entity_poly.pdbx_strand_id
1 'polypeptide(L)'
;MPVDQKGKEVLKAAGYRTVRRDISKAVAEYTRDQGKAGEDLYSIVERILGEEKFRKFFEDLVRRTMEATKLTEKESKRCASMLVGEETYEDLRRVPGLVYSDRETRDGKMEKIFTKSRRKGLVKGRYERRGILRAKPGALCSLVELFRDNPILWKIVGIGIFLILTSAFLLGSFYDALIVALTLNAIPAPTLILKLGNILGAIGGVLIFFTSIALVLSHLMEKERTRELMHRLAEKYLEKA
;
A
#
# COMPACT_ATOMS: atom_id res chain seq x y z
N MET A 1 8.93 -16.97 9.06
CA MET A 1 9.61 -18.18 9.56
C MET A 1 9.34 -19.31 8.60
N PRO A 2 10.28 -20.23 8.35
CA PRO A 2 10.03 -21.31 7.41
C PRO A 2 9.06 -22.35 8.00
N VAL A 3 8.10 -22.77 7.19
CA VAL A 3 7.23 -23.93 7.46
C VAL A 3 8.10 -25.19 7.47
N ASP A 4 7.91 -26.04 8.48
CA ASP A 4 8.65 -27.28 8.62
C ASP A 4 8.10 -28.37 7.67
N GLN A 5 8.85 -29.46 7.45
CA GLN A 5 8.52 -30.54 6.51
C GLN A 5 7.08 -31.05 6.68
N LYS A 6 6.67 -31.28 7.93
CA LYS A 6 5.32 -31.76 8.27
C LYS A 6 4.24 -30.72 7.96
N GLY A 7 4.52 -29.43 8.13
CA GLY A 7 3.62 -28.35 7.73
C GLY A 7 3.46 -28.28 6.21
N LYS A 8 4.55 -28.48 5.46
CA LYS A 8 4.51 -28.55 3.99
C LYS A 8 3.72 -29.74 3.49
N GLU A 9 3.81 -30.88 4.16
CA GLU A 9 3.00 -32.07 3.83
C GLU A 9 1.51 -31.82 4.05
N VAL A 10 1.13 -31.17 5.15
CA VAL A 10 -0.28 -30.80 5.41
C VAL A 10 -0.81 -29.86 4.33
N LEU A 11 -0.03 -28.85 3.93
CA LEU A 11 -0.39 -27.93 2.85
C LEU A 11 -0.50 -28.66 1.50
N LYS A 12 0.44 -29.54 1.18
CA LYS A 12 0.44 -30.34 -0.05
C LYS A 12 -0.79 -31.26 -0.10
N ALA A 13 -1.12 -31.91 1.02
CA ALA A 13 -2.27 -32.80 1.13
C ALA A 13 -3.61 -32.05 1.05
N ALA A 14 -3.66 -30.79 1.47
CA ALA A 14 -4.82 -29.92 1.29
C ALA A 14 -4.95 -29.35 -0.14
N GLY A 15 -4.01 -29.62 -1.04
CA GLY A 15 -4.04 -29.08 -2.40
C GLY A 15 -3.57 -27.62 -2.49
N TYR A 16 -2.78 -27.12 -1.54
CA TYR A 16 -2.33 -25.71 -1.54
C TYR A 16 -1.70 -25.29 -2.87
N ARG A 17 -1.02 -26.20 -3.58
CA ARG A 17 -0.36 -25.89 -4.86
C ARG A 17 -1.31 -25.36 -5.93
N THR A 18 -2.57 -25.80 -5.96
CA THR A 18 -3.54 -25.34 -6.97
C THR A 18 -4.08 -23.95 -6.65
N VAL A 19 -4.27 -23.64 -5.37
CA VAL A 19 -4.84 -22.37 -4.89
C VAL A 19 -3.80 -21.32 -4.50
N ARG A 20 -2.52 -21.71 -4.40
CA ARG A 20 -1.41 -20.83 -3.99
C ARG A 20 -1.37 -19.54 -4.79
N ARG A 21 -1.52 -19.64 -6.12
CA ARG A 21 -1.50 -18.48 -7.02
C ARG A 21 -2.64 -17.51 -6.72
N ASP A 22 -3.84 -18.04 -6.54
CA ASP A 22 -5.03 -17.24 -6.30
C ASP A 22 -5.02 -16.60 -4.91
N ILE A 23 -4.50 -17.31 -3.90
CA ILE A 23 -4.33 -16.80 -2.54
C ILE A 23 -3.29 -15.68 -2.53
N SER A 24 -2.10 -15.88 -3.12
CA SER A 24 -1.07 -14.83 -3.19
C SER A 24 -1.56 -13.59 -3.94
N LYS A 25 -2.33 -13.78 -5.02
CA LYS A 25 -2.98 -12.69 -5.77
C LYS A 25 -4.00 -11.96 -4.90
N ALA A 26 -4.89 -12.68 -4.22
CA ALA A 26 -5.91 -12.09 -3.34
C ALA A 26 -5.28 -11.33 -2.16
N VAL A 27 -4.21 -11.85 -1.57
CA VAL A 27 -3.47 -11.17 -0.49
C VAL A 27 -2.84 -9.87 -0.99
N ALA A 28 -2.25 -9.89 -2.18
CA ALA A 28 -1.68 -8.69 -2.81
C ALA A 28 -2.77 -7.65 -3.14
N GLU A 29 -3.90 -8.08 -3.69
CA GLU A 29 -5.06 -7.21 -3.99
C GLU A 29 -5.66 -6.62 -2.70
N TYR A 30 -5.84 -7.43 -1.66
CA TYR A 30 -6.35 -6.96 -0.36
C TYR A 30 -5.41 -5.94 0.27
N THR A 31 -4.11 -6.24 0.28
CA THR A 31 -3.06 -5.34 0.80
C THR A 31 -3.09 -4.00 0.06
N ARG A 32 -3.37 -4.01 -1.24
CA ARG A 32 -3.46 -2.80 -2.08
C ARG A 32 -4.74 -1.99 -1.82
N ASP A 33 -5.88 -2.66 -1.79
CA ASP A 33 -7.18 -1.97 -1.84
C ASP A 33 -7.72 -1.63 -0.44
N GLN A 34 -7.41 -2.45 0.56
CA GLN A 34 -7.97 -2.38 1.91
C GLN A 34 -6.93 -2.45 3.04
N GLY A 35 -5.66 -2.72 2.72
CA GLY A 35 -4.61 -2.93 3.72
C GLY A 35 -4.35 -1.71 4.61
N LYS A 36 -4.35 -1.92 5.92
CA LYS A 36 -3.90 -0.91 6.91
C LYS A 36 -2.41 -1.13 7.24
N ALA A 37 -1.65 -0.05 7.41
CA ALA A 37 -0.25 -0.16 7.86
C ALA A 37 -0.19 -0.86 9.22
N GLY A 38 0.73 -1.82 9.36
CA GLY A 38 0.87 -2.62 10.56
C GLY A 38 -0.22 -3.68 10.75
N GLU A 39 -1.10 -3.89 9.77
CA GLU A 39 -2.03 -5.01 9.77
C GLU A 39 -1.26 -6.33 9.62
N ASP A 40 -1.70 -7.32 10.40
CA ASP A 40 -1.05 -8.63 10.49
C ASP A 40 -1.40 -9.49 9.28
N LEU A 41 -0.38 -9.99 8.59
CA LEU A 41 -0.54 -10.80 7.37
C LEU A 41 -1.40 -12.04 7.63
N TYR A 42 -1.26 -12.69 8.80
CA TYR A 42 -2.04 -13.88 9.11
C TYR A 42 -3.53 -13.57 9.26
N SER A 43 -3.85 -12.41 9.82
CA SER A 43 -5.23 -11.93 9.93
C SER A 43 -5.85 -11.65 8.56
N ILE A 44 -5.06 -11.14 7.61
CA ILE A 44 -5.49 -10.91 6.22
C ILE A 44 -5.73 -12.23 5.49
N VAL A 45 -4.78 -13.15 5.63
CA VAL A 45 -4.89 -14.50 5.06
C VAL A 45 -6.10 -15.22 5.64
N GLU A 46 -6.37 -15.10 6.94
CA GLU A 46 -7.57 -15.68 7.57
C GLU A 46 -8.87 -15.11 6.96
N ARG A 47 -8.94 -13.80 6.70
CA ARG A 47 -10.10 -13.19 6.03
C ARG A 47 -10.27 -13.72 4.61
N ILE A 48 -9.18 -13.77 3.84
CA ILE A 48 -9.20 -14.24 2.44
C ILE A 48 -9.60 -15.71 2.38
N LEU A 49 -9.03 -16.55 3.25
CA LEU A 49 -9.40 -17.98 3.33
C LEU A 49 -10.86 -18.20 3.75
N GLY A 50 -11.48 -17.21 4.41
CA GLY A 50 -12.91 -17.19 4.72
C GLY A 50 -13.83 -16.83 3.55
N GLU A 51 -13.31 -16.32 2.44
CA GLU A 51 -14.10 -16.02 1.23
C GLU A 51 -14.65 -17.30 0.59
N GLU A 52 -15.83 -17.24 -0.02
CA GLU A 52 -16.53 -18.42 -0.56
C GLU A 52 -15.67 -19.25 -1.53
N LYS A 53 -14.84 -18.57 -2.33
CA LYS A 53 -13.91 -19.21 -3.28
C LYS A 53 -12.85 -20.10 -2.61
N PHE A 54 -12.43 -19.80 -1.38
CA PHE A 54 -11.37 -20.53 -0.67
C PHE A 54 -11.89 -21.35 0.50
N ARG A 55 -13.16 -21.20 0.86
CA ARG A 55 -13.78 -21.85 2.01
C ARG A 55 -13.59 -23.36 2.04
N LYS A 56 -13.80 -24.06 0.91
CA LYS A 56 -13.61 -25.52 0.81
C LYS A 56 -12.18 -25.94 1.10
N PHE A 57 -11.21 -25.22 0.51
CA PHE A 57 -9.79 -25.43 0.77
C PHE A 57 -9.44 -25.18 2.25
N PHE A 58 -9.98 -24.10 2.83
CA PHE A 58 -9.70 -23.73 4.21
C PHE A 58 -10.25 -24.76 5.20
N GLU A 59 -11.49 -25.23 5.00
CA GLU A 59 -12.10 -26.28 5.83
C GLU A 59 -11.31 -27.59 5.76
N ASP A 60 -10.87 -28.00 4.56
CA ASP A 60 -10.02 -29.18 4.38
C ASP A 60 -8.65 -29.03 5.04
N LEU A 61 -8.04 -27.84 4.95
CA LEU A 61 -6.76 -27.55 5.59
C LEU A 61 -6.89 -27.58 7.13
N VAL A 62 -7.99 -27.04 7.67
CA VAL A 62 -8.28 -27.06 9.11
C VAL A 62 -8.46 -28.49 9.59
N ARG A 63 -9.24 -29.31 8.89
CA ARG A 63 -9.46 -30.73 9.24
C ARG A 63 -8.14 -31.49 9.31
N ARG A 64 -7.29 -31.36 8.28
CA ARG A 64 -5.97 -32.02 8.23
C ARG A 64 -5.02 -31.50 9.31
N THR A 65 -5.10 -30.21 9.64
CA THR A 65 -4.30 -29.62 10.72
C THR A 65 -4.74 -30.16 12.08
N MET A 66 -6.05 -30.33 12.30
CA MET A 66 -6.60 -30.97 13.51
C MET A 66 -6.11 -32.40 13.65
N GLU A 67 -6.19 -33.20 12.57
CA GLU A 67 -5.70 -34.58 12.54
C GLU A 67 -4.19 -34.66 12.85
N ALA A 68 -3.38 -33.75 12.31
CA ALA A 68 -1.93 -33.75 12.48
C ALA A 68 -1.44 -33.24 13.86
N THR A 69 -2.23 -32.44 14.58
CA THR A 69 -1.79 -31.73 15.79
C THR A 69 -2.64 -31.91 17.04
N LYS A 70 -3.87 -32.44 16.91
CA LYS A 70 -4.89 -32.51 17.98
C LYS A 70 -5.21 -31.14 18.59
N LEU A 71 -5.10 -30.08 17.82
CA LEU A 71 -5.51 -28.74 18.23
C LEU A 71 -7.04 -28.60 18.18
N THR A 72 -7.59 -27.65 18.93
CA THR A 72 -9.01 -27.29 18.81
C THR A 72 -9.30 -26.70 17.42
N GLU A 73 -10.55 -26.69 16.98
CA GLU A 73 -10.92 -26.13 15.67
C GLU A 73 -10.47 -24.66 15.52
N LYS A 74 -10.65 -23.86 16.58
CA LYS A 74 -10.25 -22.44 16.60
C LYS A 74 -8.72 -22.25 16.53
N GLU A 75 -7.96 -23.10 17.21
CA GLU A 75 -6.49 -23.08 17.14
C GLU A 75 -6.00 -23.59 15.78
N SER A 76 -6.70 -24.56 15.19
CA SER A 76 -6.37 -25.14 13.88
C SER A 76 -6.65 -24.16 12.75
N LYS A 77 -7.72 -23.37 12.82
CA LYS A 77 -7.98 -22.24 11.90
C LYS A 77 -6.83 -21.24 11.89
N ARG A 78 -6.41 -20.79 13.08
CA ARG A 78 -5.28 -19.86 13.21
C ARG A 78 -3.96 -20.46 12.75
N CYS A 79 -3.72 -21.74 13.05
CA CYS A 79 -2.54 -22.46 12.61
C CYS A 79 -2.52 -22.60 11.07
N ALA A 80 -3.66 -22.94 10.46
CA ALA A 80 -3.83 -23.02 9.01
C ALA A 80 -3.55 -21.66 8.32
N SER A 81 -4.13 -20.58 8.83
CA SER A 81 -3.86 -19.22 8.33
C SER A 81 -2.40 -18.82 8.48
N MET A 82 -1.74 -19.24 9.57
CA MET A 82 -0.31 -19.00 9.78
C MET A 82 0.56 -19.78 8.78
N LEU A 83 0.24 -21.06 8.53
CA LEU A 83 0.96 -21.90 7.56
C LEU A 83 0.86 -21.32 6.14
N VAL A 84 -0.36 -20.96 5.72
CA VAL A 84 -0.59 -20.32 4.42
C VAL A 84 0.07 -18.95 4.36
N GLY A 85 -0.01 -18.17 5.45
CA GLY A 85 0.58 -16.83 5.51
C GLY A 85 2.10 -16.82 5.43
N GLU A 86 2.79 -17.83 5.96
CA GLU A 86 4.25 -17.93 5.83
C GLU A 86 4.70 -18.34 4.42
N GLU A 87 4.01 -19.27 3.76
CA GLU A 87 4.31 -19.60 2.35
C GLU A 87 3.97 -18.42 1.44
N THR A 88 2.86 -17.74 1.70
CA THR A 88 2.49 -16.51 0.97
C THR A 88 3.46 -15.38 1.26
N TYR A 89 4.01 -15.28 2.48
CA TYR A 89 5.06 -14.33 2.81
C TYR A 89 6.35 -14.60 2.03
N GLU A 90 6.79 -15.86 1.92
CA GLU A 90 7.98 -16.19 1.13
C GLU A 90 7.81 -15.83 -0.36
N ASP A 91 6.58 -15.90 -0.88
CA ASP A 91 6.24 -15.44 -2.22
C ASP A 91 6.28 -13.90 -2.31
N LEU A 92 5.72 -13.20 -1.32
CA LEU A 92 5.57 -11.73 -1.35
C LEU A 92 6.81 -10.96 -0.85
N ARG A 93 7.70 -11.56 -0.06
CA ARG A 93 8.95 -10.94 0.43
C ARG A 93 9.87 -10.52 -0.71
N ARG A 94 9.76 -11.21 -1.86
CA ARG A 94 10.52 -10.88 -3.08
C ARG A 94 10.01 -9.62 -3.77
N VAL A 95 8.84 -9.11 -3.38
CA VAL A 95 8.27 -7.85 -3.86
C VAL A 95 8.65 -6.74 -2.87
N PRO A 96 9.59 -5.83 -3.23
CA PRO A 96 10.02 -4.76 -2.33
C PRO A 96 8.84 -3.84 -1.97
N GLY A 97 8.67 -3.58 -0.66
CA GLY A 97 7.69 -2.62 -0.14
C GLY A 97 6.32 -3.20 0.25
N LEU A 98 6.10 -4.51 0.14
CA LEU A 98 4.78 -5.11 0.42
C LEU A 98 4.59 -5.56 1.88
N VAL A 99 5.58 -6.24 2.46
CA VAL A 99 5.48 -6.85 3.79
C VAL A 99 6.79 -6.64 4.56
N TYR A 100 6.73 -6.15 5.80
CA TYR A 100 7.87 -6.18 6.74
C TYR A 100 7.70 -7.29 7.77
N SER A 101 8.84 -7.71 8.30
CA SER A 101 8.90 -8.51 9.50
C SER A 101 9.16 -7.60 10.69
N ASP A 102 8.20 -7.50 11.60
CA ASP A 102 8.44 -6.87 12.90
C ASP A 102 8.91 -7.93 13.89
N ARG A 103 10.04 -7.66 14.55
CA ARG A 103 10.58 -8.53 15.60
C ARG A 103 10.06 -8.16 16.98
N GLU A 104 9.45 -6.99 17.16
CA GLU A 104 9.16 -6.45 18.49
C GLU A 104 7.71 -6.62 18.95
N THR A 105 6.74 -6.81 18.05
CA THR A 105 5.34 -6.96 18.48
C THR A 105 5.01 -8.36 18.98
N ARG A 106 4.98 -8.52 20.31
CA ARG A 106 4.52 -9.73 21.01
C ARG A 106 3.00 -9.79 21.07
N ASP A 107 2.37 -10.49 20.12
CA ASP A 107 0.99 -10.97 20.33
C ASP A 107 1.03 -12.30 21.11
N GLY A 108 0.79 -12.20 22.42
CA GLY A 108 0.85 -13.34 23.34
C GLY A 108 -0.16 -14.46 23.04
N LYS A 109 -1.19 -14.23 22.21
CA LYS A 109 -2.12 -15.29 21.79
C LYS A 109 -1.56 -16.10 20.61
N MET A 110 -1.04 -15.43 19.58
CA MET A 110 -0.43 -16.11 18.44
C MET A 110 0.88 -16.81 18.83
N GLU A 111 1.64 -16.24 19.75
CA GLU A 111 2.87 -16.87 20.26
C GLU A 111 2.61 -18.22 20.96
N LYS A 112 1.47 -18.35 21.68
CA LYS A 112 1.04 -19.62 22.30
C LYS A 112 0.66 -20.67 21.26
N ILE A 113 -0.01 -20.27 20.19
CA ILE A 113 -0.38 -21.17 19.08
C ILE A 113 0.87 -21.58 18.31
N PHE A 114 1.80 -20.65 18.09
CA PHE A 114 3.10 -20.91 17.49
C PHE A 114 3.92 -21.92 18.30
N THR A 115 4.05 -21.72 19.61
CA THR A 115 4.80 -22.65 20.47
C THR A 115 4.20 -24.06 20.48
N LYS A 116 2.87 -24.19 20.48
CA LYS A 116 2.20 -25.49 20.32
C LYS A 116 2.48 -26.11 18.94
N SER A 117 2.39 -25.33 17.86
CA SER A 117 2.63 -25.77 16.48
C SER A 117 4.09 -26.18 16.25
N ARG A 118 5.03 -25.45 16.87
CA ARG A 118 6.48 -25.76 16.87
C ARG A 118 6.78 -27.06 17.60
N ARG A 119 6.18 -27.28 18.78
CA ARG A 119 6.31 -28.57 19.51
C ARG A 119 5.81 -29.77 18.70
N LYS A 120 4.89 -29.55 17.75
CA LYS A 120 4.34 -30.59 16.86
C LYS A 120 5.09 -30.72 15.53
N GLY A 121 6.14 -29.92 15.31
CA GLY A 121 6.98 -29.96 14.12
C GLY A 121 6.33 -29.38 12.86
N LEU A 122 5.36 -28.47 12.99
CA LEU A 122 4.75 -27.80 11.82
C LEU A 122 5.55 -26.57 11.36
N VAL A 123 6.26 -25.91 12.27
CA VAL A 123 6.98 -24.64 12.02
C VAL A 123 8.32 -24.63 12.75
N LYS A 124 9.33 -23.99 12.15
CA LYS A 124 10.69 -23.85 12.70
C LYS A 124 11.05 -22.39 12.96
N GLY A 125 11.92 -22.16 13.95
CA GLY A 125 12.47 -20.83 14.26
C GLY A 125 11.81 -20.10 15.44
N ARG A 126 12.04 -18.79 15.52
CA ARG A 126 11.44 -17.88 16.51
C ARG A 126 10.26 -17.16 15.87
N TYR A 127 9.18 -16.97 16.64
CA TYR A 127 8.00 -16.21 16.21
C TYR A 127 8.42 -14.80 15.72
N GLU A 128 8.13 -14.49 14.46
CA GLU A 128 8.26 -13.14 13.89
C GLU A 128 6.88 -12.74 13.37
N ARG A 129 6.40 -11.55 13.77
CA ARG A 129 5.16 -11.01 13.25
C ARG A 129 5.41 -10.48 11.84
N ARG A 130 4.54 -10.85 10.89
CA ARG A 130 4.61 -10.36 9.51
C ARG A 130 3.53 -9.28 9.35
N GLY A 131 3.94 -8.04 9.12
CA GLY A 131 3.06 -6.90 8.95
C GLY A 131 3.15 -6.30 7.56
N ILE A 132 2.09 -5.66 7.07
CA ILE A 132 2.15 -4.91 5.80
C ILE A 132 2.98 -3.62 5.97
N LEU A 133 3.89 -3.37 5.01
CA LEU A 133 4.75 -2.17 4.98
C LEU A 133 4.01 -0.91 4.53
N ARG A 134 3.27 -0.99 3.42
CA ARG A 134 2.63 0.18 2.81
C ARG A 134 1.13 0.16 3.06
N ALA A 135 0.68 1.00 3.99
CA ALA A 135 -0.66 1.57 3.91
C ALA A 135 -0.79 2.32 2.59
N LYS A 136 -2.01 2.43 2.08
CA LYS A 136 -2.42 3.56 1.24
C LYS A 136 -1.96 4.84 1.97
N PRO A 137 -0.97 5.59 1.47
CA PRO A 137 -0.68 6.89 2.08
C PRO A 137 -1.96 7.70 2.00
N GLY A 138 -2.38 8.34 3.11
CA GLY A 138 -3.46 9.30 3.04
C GLY A 138 -3.16 10.29 1.92
N ALA A 139 -4.17 10.77 1.19
CA ALA A 139 -3.97 11.62 0.01
C ALA A 139 -2.99 12.78 0.29
N LEU A 140 -3.03 13.33 1.50
CA LEU A 140 -2.12 14.37 1.97
C LEU A 140 -0.67 13.89 2.21
N CYS A 141 -0.46 12.70 2.78
CA CYS A 141 0.89 12.13 2.94
C CYS A 141 1.52 11.76 1.60
N SER A 142 0.73 11.27 0.64
CA SER A 142 1.21 10.98 -0.72
C SER A 142 1.64 12.24 -1.46
N LEU A 143 0.91 13.35 -1.28
CA LEU A 143 1.31 14.65 -1.83
C LEU A 143 2.59 15.16 -1.17
N VAL A 144 2.71 15.08 0.15
CA VAL A 144 3.91 15.49 0.89
C VAL A 144 5.14 14.67 0.48
N GLU A 145 5.00 13.37 0.27
CA GLU A 145 6.07 12.51 -0.27
C GLU A 145 6.44 12.91 -1.71
N LEU A 146 5.45 13.15 -2.58
CA LEU A 146 5.67 13.65 -3.94
C LEU A 146 6.42 14.99 -3.98
N PHE A 147 6.07 15.91 -3.07
CA PHE A 147 6.75 17.19 -2.91
C PHE A 147 8.16 17.05 -2.34
N ARG A 148 8.40 16.07 -1.46
CA ARG A 148 9.71 15.77 -0.87
C ARG A 148 10.65 15.14 -1.90
N ASP A 149 10.14 14.26 -2.74
CA ASP A 149 10.94 13.55 -3.75
C ASP A 149 11.25 14.43 -4.97
N ASN A 150 10.48 15.49 -5.19
CA ASN A 150 10.66 16.42 -6.30
C ASN A 150 10.85 17.87 -5.81
N PRO A 151 12.06 18.26 -5.38
CA PRO A 151 12.33 19.62 -4.87
C PRO A 151 12.07 20.72 -5.90
N ILE A 152 12.02 20.37 -7.20
CA ILE A 152 11.65 21.28 -8.29
C ILE A 152 10.19 21.74 -8.17
N LEU A 153 9.27 20.86 -7.78
CA LEU A 153 7.84 21.22 -7.61
C LEU A 153 7.68 22.26 -6.50
N TRP A 154 8.44 22.13 -5.41
CA TRP A 154 8.42 23.09 -4.30
C TRP A 154 8.89 24.48 -4.74
N LYS A 155 9.93 24.53 -5.57
CA LYS A 155 10.43 25.79 -6.16
C LYS A 155 9.40 26.43 -7.08
N ILE A 156 8.74 25.64 -7.94
CA ILE A 156 7.74 26.16 -8.89
C ILE A 156 6.52 26.72 -8.16
N VAL A 157 5.98 25.99 -7.17
CA VAL A 157 4.85 26.48 -6.35
C VAL A 157 5.25 27.71 -5.55
N GLY A 158 6.44 27.74 -4.95
CA GLY A 158 6.97 28.90 -4.23
C GLY A 158 7.10 30.14 -5.12
N ILE A 159 7.63 29.98 -6.33
CA ILE A 159 7.72 31.07 -7.33
C ILE A 159 6.31 31.54 -7.72
N GLY A 160 5.38 30.62 -7.97
CA GLY A 160 3.99 30.97 -8.30
C GLY A 160 3.30 31.80 -7.22
N ILE A 161 3.42 31.38 -5.95
CA ILE A 161 2.86 32.11 -4.80
C ILE A 161 3.53 33.48 -4.67
N PHE A 162 4.85 33.55 -4.81
CA PHE A 162 5.59 34.80 -4.76
C PHE A 162 5.15 35.80 -5.83
N LEU A 163 4.91 35.34 -7.06
CA LEU A 163 4.40 36.16 -8.15
C LEU A 163 2.99 36.69 -7.88
N ILE A 164 2.09 35.87 -7.29
CA ILE A 164 0.74 36.30 -6.92
C ILE A 164 0.78 37.33 -5.78
N LEU A 165 1.65 37.15 -4.78
CA LEU A 165 1.83 38.12 -3.70
C LEU A 165 2.38 39.46 -4.22
N THR A 166 3.33 39.40 -5.14
CA THR A 166 3.89 40.58 -5.80
C THR A 166 2.82 41.29 -6.64
N SER A 167 1.97 40.52 -7.34
CA SER A 167 0.81 41.03 -8.07
C SER A 167 -0.21 41.71 -7.14
N ALA A 168 -0.54 41.10 -5.99
CA ALA A 168 -1.45 41.66 -4.99
C ALA A 168 -0.94 42.98 -4.42
N PHE A 169 0.37 43.08 -4.18
CA PHE A 169 0.99 44.32 -3.72
C PHE A 169 0.89 45.44 -4.78
N LEU A 170 1.11 45.11 -6.06
CA LEU A 170 1.06 46.08 -7.16
C LEU A 170 -0.37 46.52 -7.51
N LEU A 171 -1.35 45.62 -7.38
CA LEU A 171 -2.76 45.90 -7.60
C LEU A 171 -3.43 46.55 -6.38
N GLY A 172 -2.78 46.52 -5.21
CA GLY A 172 -3.31 47.04 -3.96
C GLY A 172 -4.46 46.19 -3.36
N SER A 173 -4.73 45.03 -3.96
CA SER A 173 -5.85 44.17 -3.60
C SER A 173 -5.48 42.70 -3.85
N PHE A 174 -5.62 41.90 -2.81
CA PHE A 174 -5.43 40.46 -2.89
C PHE A 174 -6.51 39.79 -3.74
N TYR A 175 -7.74 40.31 -3.70
CA TYR A 175 -8.87 39.79 -4.46
C TYR A 175 -8.64 39.95 -5.97
N ASP A 176 -8.15 41.10 -6.39
CA ASP A 176 -7.88 41.41 -7.79
C ASP A 176 -6.75 40.55 -8.36
N ALA A 177 -5.67 40.38 -7.59
CA ALA A 177 -4.59 39.46 -7.97
C ALA A 177 -5.04 38.00 -8.07
N LEU A 178 -5.96 37.57 -7.20
CA LEU A 178 -6.53 36.22 -7.25
C LEU A 178 -7.40 36.03 -8.49
N ILE A 179 -8.23 37.02 -8.85
CA ILE A 179 -9.04 36.99 -10.08
C ILE A 179 -8.13 36.87 -11.30
N VAL A 180 -7.09 37.69 -11.39
CA VAL A 180 -6.12 37.65 -12.50
C VAL A 180 -5.44 36.27 -12.56
N ALA A 181 -5.02 35.73 -11.41
CA ALA A 181 -4.36 34.43 -11.34
C ALA A 181 -5.29 33.26 -11.74
N LEU A 182 -6.58 33.32 -11.40
CA LEU A 182 -7.56 32.27 -11.69
C LEU A 182 -8.15 32.36 -13.08
N THR A 183 -8.41 33.57 -13.57
CA THR A 183 -9.21 33.80 -14.78
C THR A 183 -8.39 34.27 -15.97
N LEU A 184 -7.10 34.60 -15.76
CA LEU A 184 -6.25 35.25 -16.78
C LEU A 184 -6.81 36.56 -17.33
N ASN A 185 -7.88 37.09 -16.74
CA ASN A 185 -8.48 38.35 -17.18
C ASN A 185 -7.71 39.52 -16.60
N ALA A 186 -7.29 40.43 -17.48
CA ALA A 186 -6.67 41.67 -17.09
C ALA A 186 -7.74 42.63 -16.55
N ILE A 187 -7.54 43.14 -15.34
CA ILE A 187 -8.34 44.23 -14.80
C ILE A 187 -7.95 45.51 -15.56
N PRO A 188 -8.92 46.39 -15.90
CA PRO A 188 -8.64 47.65 -16.59
C PRO A 188 -7.61 48.47 -15.80
N ALA A 189 -6.40 48.56 -16.35
CA ALA A 189 -5.21 49.08 -15.68
C ALA A 189 -4.75 50.39 -16.36
N PRO A 190 -5.01 51.57 -15.76
CA PRO A 190 -4.61 52.85 -16.33
C PRO A 190 -3.10 53.12 -16.25
N THR A 191 -2.38 52.44 -15.35
CA THR A 191 -0.93 52.64 -15.14
C THR A 191 -0.11 51.42 -15.54
N LEU A 192 1.16 51.64 -15.92
CA LEU A 192 2.11 50.57 -16.25
C LEU A 192 2.34 49.59 -15.08
N ILE A 193 2.28 50.10 -13.85
CA ILE A 193 2.45 49.32 -12.62
C ILE A 193 1.32 48.29 -12.48
N LEU A 194 0.07 48.68 -12.73
CA LEU A 194 -1.09 47.80 -12.67
C LEU A 194 -1.07 46.76 -13.81
N LYS A 195 -0.55 47.12 -15.00
CA LYS A 195 -0.35 46.18 -16.12
C LYS A 195 0.69 45.10 -15.78
N LEU A 196 1.79 45.49 -15.13
CA LEU A 196 2.79 44.54 -14.62
C LEU A 196 2.21 43.65 -13.52
N GLY A 197 1.39 44.22 -12.62
CA GLY A 197 0.64 43.44 -11.63
C GLY A 197 -0.22 42.35 -12.29
N ASN A 198 -0.96 42.69 -13.34
CA ASN A 198 -1.77 41.71 -14.08
C ASN A 198 -0.92 40.59 -14.71
N ILE A 199 0.21 40.92 -15.34
CA ILE A 199 1.10 39.92 -15.97
C ILE A 199 1.69 38.97 -14.93
N LEU A 200 2.17 39.51 -13.81
CA LEU A 200 2.76 38.72 -12.72
C LEU A 200 1.73 37.78 -12.08
N GLY A 201 0.51 38.28 -11.86
CA GLY A 201 -0.60 37.48 -11.32
C GLY A 201 -0.98 36.34 -12.26
N ALA A 202 -1.07 36.63 -13.57
CA ALA A 202 -1.39 35.64 -14.60
C ALA A 202 -0.33 34.53 -14.68
N ILE A 203 0.96 34.90 -14.71
CA ILE A 203 2.07 33.92 -14.76
C ILE A 203 2.08 33.07 -13.47
N GLY A 204 1.90 33.69 -12.30
CA GLY A 204 1.83 32.99 -11.02
C GLY A 204 0.68 31.98 -10.96
N GLY A 205 -0.50 32.37 -11.44
CA GLY A 205 -1.67 31.51 -11.54
C GLY A 205 -1.47 30.31 -12.46
N VAL A 206 -0.92 30.54 -13.65
CA VAL A 206 -0.57 29.48 -14.63
C VAL A 206 0.40 28.48 -14.02
N LEU A 207 1.46 28.95 -13.36
CA LEU A 207 2.45 28.09 -12.72
C LEU A 207 1.81 27.17 -11.68
N ILE A 208 0.97 27.71 -10.78
CA ILE A 208 0.30 26.92 -9.75
C ILE A 208 -0.69 25.94 -10.37
N PHE A 209 -1.47 26.37 -11.36
CA PHE A 209 -2.47 25.54 -12.02
C PHE A 209 -1.84 24.34 -12.73
N PHE A 210 -0.85 24.55 -13.59
CA PHE A 210 -0.17 23.45 -14.29
C PHE A 210 0.57 22.52 -13.34
N THR A 211 1.16 23.06 -12.27
CA THR A 211 1.81 22.23 -11.25
C THR A 211 0.79 21.37 -10.50
N SER A 212 -0.40 21.91 -10.22
CA SER A 212 -1.49 21.17 -9.58
C SER A 212 -2.01 20.05 -10.49
N ILE A 213 -2.19 20.32 -11.78
CA ILE A 213 -2.54 19.30 -12.77
C ILE A 213 -1.45 18.24 -12.87
N ALA A 214 -0.17 18.64 -12.96
CA ALA A 214 0.95 17.72 -13.05
C ALA A 214 1.05 16.81 -11.82
N LEU A 215 0.74 17.31 -10.62
CA LEU A 215 0.65 16.51 -9.41
C LEU A 215 -0.50 15.51 -9.44
N VAL A 216 -1.68 15.94 -9.88
CA VAL A 216 -2.84 15.04 -10.03
C VAL A 216 -2.54 13.95 -11.06
N LEU A 217 -1.95 14.33 -12.20
CA LEU A 217 -1.58 13.39 -13.26
C LEU A 217 -0.47 12.44 -12.80
N SER A 218 0.54 12.94 -12.09
CA SER A 218 1.61 12.11 -11.52
C SER A 218 1.08 11.13 -10.50
N HIS A 219 0.14 11.55 -9.65
CA HIS A 219 -0.51 10.68 -8.69
C HIS A 219 -1.37 9.60 -9.37
N LEU A 220 -2.10 9.96 -10.42
CA LEU A 220 -2.86 9.00 -11.25
C LEU A 220 -1.93 8.02 -11.96
N MET A 221 -0.86 8.51 -12.58
CA MET A 221 0.13 7.67 -13.26
C MET A 221 0.90 6.79 -12.29
N GLU A 222 1.25 7.26 -11.10
CA GLU A 222 1.92 6.45 -10.08
C GLU A 222 1.00 5.32 -9.60
N LYS A 223 -0.29 5.61 -9.47
CA LYS A 223 -1.32 4.61 -9.17
C LYS A 223 -1.45 3.57 -10.28
N GLU A 224 -1.43 3.98 -11.54
CA GLU A 224 -1.48 3.06 -12.70
C GLU A 224 -0.17 2.28 -12.90
N ARG A 225 0.97 2.93 -12.76
CA ARG A 225 2.29 2.31 -12.89
C ARG A 225 2.51 1.29 -11.78
N THR A 226 2.07 1.59 -10.55
CA THR A 226 2.07 0.62 -9.45
C THR A 226 1.11 -0.54 -9.73
N ARG A 227 -0.04 -0.27 -10.36
CA ARG A 227 -1.00 -1.31 -10.79
C ARG A 227 -0.39 -2.25 -11.82
N GLU A 228 0.27 -1.73 -12.84
CA GLU A 228 0.92 -2.53 -13.89
C GLU A 228 2.17 -3.26 -13.39
N LEU A 229 3.02 -2.61 -12.57
CA LEU A 229 4.19 -3.26 -11.99
C LEU A 229 3.77 -4.42 -11.08
N MET A 230 2.73 -4.24 -10.27
CA MET A 230 2.25 -5.29 -9.37
C MET A 230 1.61 -6.44 -10.14
N HIS A 231 0.87 -6.17 -11.22
CA HIS A 231 0.38 -7.23 -12.09
C HIS A 231 1.51 -7.95 -12.80
N ARG A 232 2.46 -7.24 -13.42
CA ARG A 232 3.59 -7.86 -14.12
C ARG A 232 4.53 -8.58 -13.17
N LEU A 233 4.73 -8.11 -11.94
CA LEU A 233 5.53 -8.79 -10.93
C LEU A 233 4.80 -10.03 -10.43
N ALA A 234 3.51 -9.95 -10.11
CA ALA A 234 2.73 -11.14 -9.77
C ALA A 234 2.79 -12.17 -10.91
N GLU A 235 2.59 -11.75 -12.16
CA GLU A 235 2.57 -12.63 -13.32
C GLU A 235 3.94 -13.25 -13.63
N LYS A 236 5.01 -12.44 -13.72
CA LYS A 236 6.38 -12.93 -13.96
C LYS A 236 6.93 -13.80 -12.84
N TYR A 237 6.52 -13.58 -11.59
CA TYR A 237 6.99 -14.41 -10.47
C TYR A 237 6.17 -15.69 -10.32
N LEU A 238 4.91 -15.69 -10.75
CA LEU A 238 4.08 -16.89 -10.78
C LEU A 238 4.39 -17.81 -11.97
N GLU A 239 5.01 -17.31 -13.04
CA GLU A 239 5.53 -18.14 -14.15
C GLU A 239 6.85 -18.86 -13.84
N LYS A 240 7.62 -18.40 -12.84
CA LYS A 240 8.93 -18.97 -12.48
C LYS A 240 8.90 -20.01 -11.35
N ALA A 241 7.74 -20.36 -10.82
CA ALA A 241 7.55 -21.28 -9.69
C ALA A 241 6.77 -22.55 -10.09
#